data_AF-A0A7V9M0T7-F1
#
_entry.id   AF-A0A7V9M0T7-F1
#
_cell.length_a   1.000
_cell.length_b   1.000
_cell.length_c   1.000
_cell.angle_alpha   90.00
_cell.angle_beta   90.00
_cell.angle_gamma   90.00
#
_symmetry.space_group_name_H-M   'P 1'
#
loop_
_entity.id
_entity.type
_entity.pdbx_description
1 polymer ?
#
loop_
_entity_poly.entity_id
_entity_poly.type
_entity_poly.pdbx_seq_one_letter_code
_entity_poly.pdbx_strand_id
1 'polypeptide(L)' 'EYGFTDAFNETENWYAKSHLAIDQGPIIVMIENYRTGLLWKLFMSSPDIKRGLTKLGFDYSGKIK' A
#
# COMPACT_ATOMS: atom_id res chain seq x y z
N GLU A 1 7.03 -18.09 -9.61
CA GLU A 1 7.63 -16.73 -9.61
C GLU A 1 6.75 -15.76 -8.84
N TYR A 2 7.32 -14.65 -8.35
CA TYR A 2 6.70 -13.74 -7.36
C TYR A 2 6.25 -12.38 -7.92
N GLY A 3 6.33 -12.16 -9.24
CA GLY A 3 5.98 -10.88 -9.88
C GLY A 3 7.20 -10.22 -10.53
N PHE A 4 7.19 -8.89 -10.61
CA PHE A 4 8.36 -8.13 -11.06
C PHE A 4 9.52 -8.29 -10.07
N THR A 5 10.75 -8.36 -10.59
CA THR A 5 11.95 -8.32 -9.76
C THR A 5 12.11 -6.98 -9.05
N ASP A 6 12.99 -6.95 -8.06
CA ASP A 6 13.24 -5.79 -7.19
C ASP A 6 13.61 -4.51 -7.95
N ALA A 7 14.53 -4.62 -8.91
CA ALA A 7 15.03 -3.51 -9.70
C ALA A 7 15.71 -4.00 -10.99
N PHE A 8 15.91 -3.08 -11.93
CA PHE A 8 16.70 -3.31 -13.15
C PHE A 8 17.40 -2.01 -13.59
N ASN A 9 18.45 -2.15 -14.41
CA ASN A 9 19.16 -1.06 -15.05
C ASN A 9 19.51 -1.47 -16.49
N GLU A 10 18.80 -0.88 -17.46
CA GLU A 10 18.94 -1.23 -18.88
C GLU A 10 20.30 -0.83 -19.45
N THR A 11 20.88 0.30 -19.01
CA THR A 11 22.20 0.78 -19.47
C THR A 11 23.31 -0.22 -19.14
N GLU A 12 23.17 -0.95 -18.04
CA GLU A 12 24.13 -1.95 -17.56
C GLU A 12 23.68 -3.40 -17.87
N ASN A 13 22.56 -3.58 -18.60
CA ASN A 13 21.91 -4.87 -18.83
C ASN A 13 21.78 -5.72 -17.55
N TRP A 14 21.45 -5.07 -16.43
CA TRP A 14 21.36 -5.68 -15.11
C TRP A 14 19.91 -5.82 -14.68
N TYR A 15 19.54 -7.01 -14.22
CA TYR A 15 18.22 -7.32 -13.70
C TYR A 15 18.40 -8.08 -12.39
N ALA A 16 17.77 -7.60 -11.32
CA ALA A 16 17.86 -8.26 -10.03
C ALA A 16 17.34 -9.71 -10.12
N LYS A 17 17.95 -10.62 -9.38
CA LYS A 17 17.45 -12.00 -9.20
C LYS A 17 16.66 -12.16 -7.90
N SER A 18 16.54 -11.09 -7.13
CA SER A 18 15.95 -11.03 -5.81
C SER A 18 14.57 -10.39 -5.84
N HIS A 19 13.81 -10.63 -4.78
CA HIS A 19 12.59 -9.90 -4.47
C HIS A 19 12.69 -9.48 -3.01
N LEU A 20 12.37 -8.23 -2.70
CA LEU A 20 12.25 -7.77 -1.32
C LEU A 20 10.79 -7.68 -0.92
N ALA A 21 10.46 -8.22 0.25
CA ALA A 21 9.07 -8.27 0.73
C ALA A 21 8.46 -6.86 0.86
N ILE A 22 9.28 -5.87 1.23
CA ILE A 22 8.84 -4.47 1.37
C ILE A 22 8.54 -3.80 0.02
N ASP A 23 9.08 -4.31 -1.08
CA ASP A 23 8.82 -3.79 -2.42
C ASP A 23 7.65 -4.52 -3.08
N GLN A 24 7.56 -5.84 -2.88
CA GLN A 24 6.49 -6.67 -3.44
C GLN A 24 5.15 -6.48 -2.71
N GLY A 25 5.18 -6.37 -1.38
CA GLY A 25 3.99 -6.28 -0.54
C GLY A 25 3.07 -5.13 -0.96
N PRO A 26 3.58 -3.88 -1.06
CA PRO A 26 2.78 -2.74 -1.47
C PRO A 26 2.16 -2.88 -2.86
N ILE A 27 2.81 -3.56 -3.81
CA ILE A 27 2.26 -3.77 -5.17
C ILE A 27 0.88 -4.43 -5.08
N ILE A 28 0.80 -5.58 -4.40
CA ILE A 28 -0.45 -6.34 -4.30
C ILE A 28 -1.46 -5.62 -3.40
N VAL A 29 -1.01 -5.06 -2.27
CA VAL A 29 -1.86 -4.31 -1.34
C VAL A 29 -2.52 -3.12 -2.03
N MET A 30 -1.77 -2.38 -2.85
CA MET A 30 -2.28 -1.17 -3.49
C MET A 30 -3.11 -1.49 -4.73
N ILE A 31 -2.80 -2.54 -5.49
CA ILE A 31 -3.69 -3.04 -6.55
C ILE A 31 -5.05 -3.42 -5.95
N GLU A 32 -5.08 -4.15 -4.83
CA GLU A 32 -6.34 -4.55 -4.21
C GLU A 32 -7.10 -3.37 -3.60
N ASN A 33 -6.39 -2.41 -3.00
CA ASN A 33 -7.01 -1.16 -2.54
C ASN A 33 -7.63 -0.36 -3.69
N TYR A 34 -7.00 -0.33 -4.87
CA TYR A 34 -7.59 0.30 -6.05
C TYR A 34 -8.85 -0.42 -6.52
N ARG A 35 -8.82 -1.76 -6.60
CA ARG A 35 -9.93 -2.56 -7.13
C ARG A 35 -11.16 -2.56 -6.24
N THR A 36 -10.97 -2.73 -4.93
CA THR A 36 -12.08 -2.94 -3.99
C THR A 36 -12.00 -2.08 -2.74
N GLY A 37 -10.83 -1.49 -2.46
CA GLY A 37 -10.55 -0.79 -1.21
C GLY A 37 -10.47 -1.70 0.01
N LEU A 38 -10.25 -3.01 -0.15
CA LEU A 38 -10.33 -4.00 0.93
C LEU A 38 -9.52 -3.63 2.17
N LEU A 39 -8.22 -3.35 2.01
CA LEU A 39 -7.34 -3.11 3.15
C LEU A 39 -7.62 -1.76 3.80
N TRP A 40 -7.94 -0.73 3.00
CA TRP A 40 -8.42 0.55 3.53
C TRP A 40 -9.71 0.40 4.34
N LYS A 41 -10.71 -0.33 3.83
CA LYS A 41 -11.97 -0.58 4.53
C LYS A 41 -11.73 -1.34 5.83
N LEU A 42 -10.89 -2.37 5.83
CA LEU A 42 -10.54 -3.15 7.01
C LEU A 42 -9.80 -2.28 8.04
N PHE A 43 -8.73 -1.59 7.65
CA PHE A 43 -7.97 -0.74 8.55
C PHE A 43 -8.83 0.38 9.15
N MET A 44 -9.60 1.08 8.32
CA MET A 44 -10.49 2.16 8.74
C MET A 44 -11.74 1.67 9.46
N SER A 45 -12.02 0.37 9.50
CA SER A 45 -13.10 -0.19 10.33
C SER A 45 -12.75 -0.20 11.82
N SER A 46 -11.46 -0.21 12.17
CA SER A 46 -11.00 -0.31 13.55
C SER A 46 -11.37 0.92 14.37
N PRO A 47 -12.03 0.75 15.54
CA PRO A 47 -12.34 1.85 16.44
C PRO A 47 -11.08 2.53 16.99
N ASP A 48 -9.98 1.79 17.17
CA ASP A 48 -8.72 2.35 17.68
C ASP A 48 -8.06 3.29 16.68
N ILE A 49 -8.09 2.92 15.40
CA ILE A 49 -7.62 3.78 14.31
C ILE A 49 -8.44 5.06 14.25
N LYS A 50 -9.78 4.95 14.28
CA LYS A 50 -10.67 6.13 14.29
C LYS A 50 -10.41 7.04 15.49
N ARG A 51 -10.27 6.47 16.70
CA ARG A 51 -9.94 7.23 17.91
C ARG A 51 -8.59 7.96 17.79
N GLY A 52 -7.57 7.28 17.26
CA GLY A 52 -6.25 7.86 17.03
C GLY A 52 -6.30 9.04 16.05
N LEU A 53 -6.95 8.86 14.89
CA LEU A 53 -7.12 9.91 13.90
C LEU A 53 -7.88 11.12 14.46
N THR A 54 -8.98 10.89 15.19
CA THR A 54 -9.73 11.98 15.84
C THR A 54 -8.87 12.72 16.87
N LYS A 55 -8.10 12.01 17.71
CA LYS A 55 -7.21 12.62 18.70
C LYS A 55 -6.13 13.51 18.07
N LEU A 56 -5.69 13.15 16.87
CA LEU A 56 -4.71 13.90 16.09
C LEU A 56 -5.33 15.00 15.21
N GLY A 57 -6.68 15.15 15.21
CA GLY A 57 -7.37 16.19 14.45
C GLY A 57 -7.51 15.90 12.95
N PHE A 58 -7.36 14.64 12.51
CA PHE A 58 -7.60 14.26 11.11
C PHE A 58 -9.10 14.22 10.79
N ASP A 59 -9.49 14.76 9.63
CA ASP A 59 -10.81 14.57 9.02
C ASP A 59 -10.74 13.46 7.98
N TYR A 60 -11.62 12.48 8.11
CA TYR A 60 -11.73 11.32 7.24
C TYR A 60 -13.18 11.06 6.82
N SER A 61 -14.05 12.08 6.91
CA SER A 61 -15.46 12.00 6.54
C SER A 61 -15.71 11.93 5.04
N GLY A 62 -14.66 12.05 4.21
CA GLY A 62 -14.75 12.06 2.74
C GLY A 62 -15.46 13.29 2.18
N LYS A 63 -15.83 14.25 3.02
CA LYS A 63 -16.39 15.53 2.60
C LYS A 63 -15.24 16.45 2.20
N ILE A 64 -15.16 16.77 0.91
CA ILE A 64 -14.29 17.85 0.43
C ILE A 64 -14.81 19.14 1.08
N LYS A 65 -13.91 19.89 1.74
CA LYS A 65 -14.24 21.23 2.27
C LYS A 65 -14.50 22.20 1.15
#